data_AF-A0AAV4VD23-F1
#
_entry.id   AF-A0AAV4VD23-F1
#
_cell.length_a   1.000
_cell.length_b   1.000
_cell.length_c   1.000
_cell.angle_alpha   90.00
_cell.angle_beta   90.00
_cell.angle_gamma   90.00
#
_symmetry.space_group_name_H-M   'P 1'
#
loop_
_entity.id
_entity.type
_entity.pdbx_description
1 polymer ?
#
loop_
_entity_poly.entity_id
_entity_poly.type
_entity_poly.pdbx_seq_one_letter_code
_entity_poly.pdbx_strand_id
1 'polypeptide(L)'
;MQSIESVLSEVKILHCLRELRNNKINKTRNFCRLKSVHVVKGCYPDQMLFAWDKFDAIKTSCNIRPDIFNEQQLFAVIEMEYGERPDTFCGGQAFSIPSNGLIITIIDYTLSRLLDNGCIFYNNLADNESLFNQTGDYQFEVYKTLKLHLNNEWHNCLLYSNVLWLTFLCVKLLELEYSRPSSKKHQVSLKNLEILQHNLKLSKSAVECLTDCNIIAFILEESQNSKSKMCTKVKSYWSEIFEIHLI
;
A
#
# COMPACT_ATOMS: atom_id res chain seq x y z
N MET A 1 -13.42 15.35 -9.26
CA MET A 1 -13.32 15.90 -7.88
C MET A 1 -13.75 14.79 -6.93
N GLN A 2 -12.98 14.50 -5.89
CA GLN A 2 -13.34 13.46 -4.92
C GLN A 2 -14.54 13.91 -4.07
N SER A 3 -15.38 12.96 -3.65
CA SER A 3 -16.49 13.23 -2.74
C SER A 3 -15.99 13.37 -1.29
N ILE A 4 -16.82 13.96 -0.42
CA ILE A 4 -16.47 14.12 1.00
C ILE A 4 -16.38 12.76 1.70
N GLU A 5 -17.20 11.79 1.30
CA GLU A 5 -17.20 10.42 1.80
C GLU A 5 -15.90 9.70 1.46
N SER A 6 -15.36 9.95 0.26
CA SER A 6 -14.06 9.43 -0.16
C SER A 6 -12.93 9.97 0.69
N VAL A 7 -12.89 11.30 0.88
CA VAL A 7 -11.88 11.94 1.72
C VAL A 7 -11.98 11.46 3.16
N LEU A 8 -13.20 11.32 3.70
CA LEU A 8 -13.43 10.83 5.05
C LEU A 8 -12.93 9.39 5.22
N SER A 9 -13.20 8.52 4.25
CA SER A 9 -12.74 7.14 4.24
C SER A 9 -11.21 7.07 4.24
N GLU A 10 -10.55 7.83 3.36
CA GLU A 10 -9.08 7.89 3.30
C GLU A 10 -8.47 8.38 4.62
N VAL A 11 -8.98 9.49 5.17
CA VAL A 11 -8.51 10.05 6.45
C VAL A 11 -8.68 9.06 7.60
N LYS A 12 -9.81 8.35 7.63
CA LYS A 12 -10.07 7.35 8.67
C LYS A 12 -9.13 6.16 8.55
N ILE A 13 -8.89 5.67 7.33
CA ILE A 13 -7.94 4.58 7.07
C ILE A 13 -6.52 5.00 7.48
N LEU A 14 -6.07 6.19 7.07
CA LEU A 14 -4.81 6.81 7.48
C LEU A 14 -4.64 6.85 9.01
N HIS A 15 -5.69 7.27 9.71
CA HIS A 15 -5.68 7.35 11.16
C HIS A 15 -5.53 5.96 11.81
N CYS A 16 -6.29 4.96 11.36
CA CYS A 16 -6.20 3.61 11.91
C CYS A 16 -4.84 2.95 11.59
N LEU A 17 -4.32 3.14 10.38
CA LEU A 17 -3.02 2.62 9.94
C LEU A 17 -1.86 3.16 10.76
N ARG A 18 -1.92 4.44 11.14
CA ARG A 18 -0.93 5.06 12.01
C ARG A 18 -0.80 4.35 13.35
N GLU A 19 -1.91 3.87 13.93
CA GLU A 19 -1.92 3.25 15.26
C GLU A 19 -1.24 1.87 15.29
N LEU A 20 -1.06 1.24 14.11
CA LEU A 20 -0.23 0.03 13.98
C LEU A 20 1.22 0.26 14.43
N ARG A 21 1.73 1.49 14.45
CA ARG A 21 3.09 1.76 14.92
C ARG A 21 3.29 1.42 16.40
N ASN A 22 2.24 1.47 17.20
CA ASN A 22 2.26 1.30 18.66
C ASN A 22 1.42 0.13 19.15
N ASN A 23 0.78 -0.61 18.24
CA ASN A 23 -0.02 -1.78 18.58
C ASN A 23 0.87 -2.90 19.19
N LYS A 24 0.32 -3.67 20.12
CA LYS A 24 1.05 -4.72 20.85
C LYS A 24 1.16 -6.04 20.08
N ILE A 25 0.21 -6.32 19.20
CA ILE A 25 0.06 -7.62 18.52
C ILE A 25 0.53 -7.50 17.07
N ASN A 26 -0.06 -6.56 16.32
CA ASN A 26 0.21 -6.34 14.90
C ASN A 26 0.81 -4.95 14.72
N LYS A 27 2.11 -4.88 14.42
CA LYS A 27 2.84 -3.62 14.47
C LYS A 27 3.69 -3.38 13.24
N THR A 28 3.50 -2.24 12.60
CA THR A 28 4.33 -1.86 11.46
C THR A 28 4.51 -0.36 11.38
N ARG A 29 5.65 0.06 10.84
CA ARG A 29 5.94 1.46 10.54
C ARG A 29 5.90 1.77 9.04
N ASN A 30 5.59 0.77 8.21
CA ASN A 30 5.60 0.89 6.75
C ASN A 30 4.35 1.59 6.18
N PHE A 31 3.39 1.98 7.01
CA PHE A 31 2.33 2.89 6.59
C PHE A 31 2.71 4.33 6.90
N CYS A 32 2.38 5.22 5.96
CA CYS A 32 2.65 6.64 6.08
C CYS A 32 1.91 7.21 7.30
N ARG A 33 2.61 7.99 8.12
CA ARG A 33 2.01 8.56 9.33
C ARG A 33 1.27 9.84 9.00
N LEU A 34 -0.01 9.86 9.35
CA LEU A 34 -0.81 11.08 9.37
C LEU A 34 -0.33 12.01 10.50
N LYS A 35 0.08 13.22 10.14
CA LYS A 35 0.43 14.30 11.07
C LYS A 35 -0.79 15.13 11.43
N SER A 36 -1.48 15.66 10.43
CA SER A 36 -2.63 16.55 10.61
C SER A 36 -3.58 16.50 9.40
N VAL A 37 -4.84 16.87 9.62
CA VAL A 37 -5.85 17.03 8.56
C VAL A 37 -6.58 18.34 8.78
N HIS A 38 -6.69 19.15 7.74
CA HIS A 38 -7.39 20.42 7.79
C HIS A 38 -8.36 20.53 6.61
N VAL A 39 -9.52 21.13 6.85
CA VAL A 39 -10.39 21.61 5.77
C VAL A 39 -10.17 23.11 5.66
N VAL A 40 -9.72 23.56 4.51
CA VAL A 40 -9.44 24.97 4.23
C VAL A 40 -10.35 25.47 3.11
N LYS A 41 -10.58 26.78 3.09
CA LYS A 41 -11.42 27.44 2.10
C LYS A 41 -10.66 28.60 1.47
N GLY A 42 -10.66 28.71 0.15
CA GLY A 42 -9.99 29.82 -0.53
C GLY A 42 -9.49 29.47 -1.93
N CYS A 43 -8.75 30.39 -2.55
CA CYS A 43 -7.99 30.13 -3.77
C CYS A 43 -6.70 29.34 -3.45
N TYR A 44 -6.04 28.82 -4.49
CA TYR A 44 -4.69 28.25 -4.35
C TYR A 44 -3.67 29.35 -3.97
N PRO A 45 -2.84 29.17 -2.93
CA PRO A 45 -1.85 30.17 -2.56
C PRO A 45 -0.81 30.44 -3.65
N ASP A 46 -0.41 31.71 -3.84
CA ASP A 46 0.58 32.12 -4.85
C ASP A 46 1.89 31.35 -4.75
N GLN A 47 2.34 31.02 -3.54
CA GLN A 47 3.57 30.24 -3.32
C GLN A 47 3.41 28.79 -3.82
N MET A 48 2.22 28.20 -3.70
CA MET A 48 1.93 26.87 -4.22
C MET A 48 1.80 26.88 -5.75
N LEU A 49 1.19 27.92 -6.32
CA LEU A 49 1.13 28.12 -7.77
C LEU A 49 2.54 28.25 -8.36
N PHE A 50 3.40 29.05 -7.74
CA PHE A 50 4.80 29.17 -8.14
C PHE A 50 5.58 27.84 -8.05
N ALA A 51 5.33 27.05 -7.01
CA ALA A 51 5.92 25.71 -6.88
C ALA A 51 5.40 24.75 -7.96
N TRP A 52 4.11 24.83 -8.29
CA TRP A 52 3.49 24.08 -9.38
C TRP A 52 4.12 24.43 -10.73
N ASP A 53 4.27 25.73 -11.03
CA ASP A 53 4.86 26.20 -12.29
C ASP A 53 6.32 25.71 -12.45
N LYS A 54 7.10 25.72 -11.36
CA LYS A 54 8.46 25.15 -11.34
C LYS A 54 8.47 23.65 -11.61
N PHE A 55 7.53 22.92 -11.04
CA PHE A 55 7.42 21.48 -11.25
C PHE A 55 7.02 21.16 -12.69
N ASP A 56 6.00 21.85 -13.21
CA ASP A 56 5.48 21.68 -14.57
C ASP A 56 6.55 21.96 -15.63
N ALA A 57 7.32 23.03 -15.47
CA ALA A 57 8.43 23.36 -16.38
C ALA A 57 9.51 22.27 -16.48
N ILE A 58 9.66 21.42 -15.44
CA ILE A 58 10.68 20.37 -15.37
C ILE A 58 10.10 18.99 -15.76
N LYS A 59 8.85 18.72 -15.37
CA LYS A 59 8.27 17.36 -15.40
C LYS A 59 7.07 17.23 -16.34
N THR A 60 6.52 18.33 -16.84
CA THR A 60 5.26 18.40 -17.60
C THR A 60 4.13 17.72 -16.82
N SER A 61 3.43 18.49 -16.02
CA SER A 61 2.29 18.05 -15.24
C SER A 61 1.16 17.58 -16.17
N CYS A 62 0.61 16.39 -15.90
CA CYS A 62 -0.64 15.94 -16.52
C CYS A 62 -1.89 16.59 -15.91
N ASN A 63 -1.72 17.33 -14.81
CA ASN A 63 -2.80 18.04 -14.12
C ASN A 63 -2.95 19.45 -14.68
N ILE A 64 -4.17 19.99 -14.62
CA ILE A 64 -4.44 21.40 -14.90
C ILE A 64 -3.84 22.25 -13.78
N ARG A 65 -3.29 23.42 -14.13
CA ARG A 65 -2.83 24.42 -13.16
C ARG A 65 -3.99 24.76 -12.20
N PRO A 66 -3.78 24.74 -10.87
CA PRO A 66 -4.89 24.85 -9.92
C PRO A 66 -5.32 26.30 -9.64
N ASP A 67 -5.06 27.24 -10.54
CA ASP A 67 -5.50 28.65 -10.45
C ASP A 67 -6.97 28.87 -10.83
N ILE A 68 -7.64 27.82 -11.27
CA ILE A 68 -9.07 27.82 -11.62
C ILE A 68 -9.99 27.93 -10.40
N PHE A 69 -9.50 27.70 -9.18
CA PHE A 69 -10.31 27.66 -7.96
C PHE A 69 -10.47 29.05 -7.33
N ASN A 70 -11.71 29.37 -6.94
CA ASN A 70 -12.07 30.65 -6.33
C ASN A 70 -12.14 30.57 -4.79
N GLU A 71 -12.42 31.70 -4.14
CA GLU A 71 -12.47 31.83 -2.67
C GLU A 71 -13.51 30.93 -1.97
N GLN A 72 -14.46 30.36 -2.71
CA GLN A 72 -15.49 29.46 -2.17
C GLN A 72 -15.06 28.00 -2.15
N GLN A 73 -13.99 27.64 -2.88
CA GLN A 73 -13.52 26.26 -2.97
C GLN A 73 -13.06 25.74 -1.60
N LEU A 74 -13.48 24.52 -1.27
CA LEU A 74 -12.99 23.77 -0.12
C LEU A 74 -11.90 22.79 -0.54
N PHE A 75 -10.86 22.67 0.27
CA PHE A 75 -9.80 21.69 0.12
C PHE A 75 -9.59 20.92 1.41
N ALA A 76 -9.35 19.61 1.29
CA ALA A 76 -8.77 18.82 2.37
C ALA A 76 -7.23 18.86 2.24
N VAL A 77 -6.55 19.31 3.29
CA VAL A 77 -5.09 19.32 3.40
C VAL A 77 -4.71 18.20 4.37
N ILE A 78 -4.17 17.12 3.82
CA ILE A 78 -3.72 15.94 4.56
C ILE A 78 -2.19 16.03 4.70
N GLU A 79 -1.71 16.36 5.89
CA GLU A 79 -0.28 16.44 6.17
C GLU A 79 0.25 15.08 6.63
N MET A 80 1.29 14.58 5.96
CA MET A 80 1.87 13.27 6.22
C MET A 80 3.36 13.36 6.55
N GLU A 81 3.87 12.34 7.23
CA GLU A 81 5.30 12.15 7.46
C GLU A 81 6.02 11.82 6.15
N TYR A 82 7.20 12.42 5.96
CA TYR A 82 8.09 12.01 4.88
C TYR A 82 8.68 10.64 5.24
N GLY A 83 8.63 9.67 4.32
CA GLY A 83 8.93 8.27 4.64
C GLY A 83 10.36 8.06 5.17
N GLU A 84 10.50 7.80 6.47
CA GLU A 84 11.77 7.42 7.12
C GLU A 84 11.62 6.22 8.09
N ARG A 85 12.70 5.42 8.18
CA ARG A 85 12.99 4.15 8.93
C ARG A 85 11.83 3.33 9.56
N PRO A 86 11.54 2.13 9.04
CA PRO A 86 10.63 1.16 9.64
C PRO A 86 11.33 0.04 10.44
N ASP A 87 10.71 -0.36 11.56
CA ASP A 87 10.84 -1.70 12.18
C ASP A 87 9.46 -2.35 12.08
N THR A 88 9.36 -3.60 11.63
CA THR A 88 8.09 -4.30 11.36
C THR A 88 7.93 -5.53 12.27
N PHE A 89 6.72 -5.77 12.77
CA PHE A 89 6.35 -6.86 13.68
C PHE A 89 4.96 -7.40 13.31
N CYS A 90 4.83 -8.68 12.99
CA CYS A 90 3.54 -9.31 12.68
C CYS A 90 3.29 -10.44 13.67
N GLY A 91 2.10 -10.51 14.29
CA GLY A 91 1.76 -11.59 15.22
C GLY A 91 2.72 -11.76 16.40
N GLY A 92 3.21 -10.66 16.98
CA GLY A 92 4.17 -10.67 18.08
C GLY A 92 5.60 -11.07 17.70
N GLN A 93 5.86 -11.41 16.43
CA GLN A 93 7.20 -11.73 15.92
C GLN A 93 7.77 -10.54 15.15
N ALA A 94 9.05 -10.22 15.38
CA ALA A 94 9.76 -9.20 14.61
C ALA A 94 10.09 -9.72 13.21
N PHE A 95 9.68 -8.99 12.18
CA PHE A 95 10.03 -9.24 10.79
C PHE A 95 10.97 -8.11 10.34
N SER A 96 12.23 -8.44 10.08
CA SER A 96 13.20 -7.49 9.53
C SER A 96 13.74 -8.05 8.23
N ILE A 97 13.25 -7.53 7.10
CA ILE A 97 13.79 -7.87 5.79
C ILE A 97 15.02 -6.97 5.56
N PRO A 98 16.20 -7.52 5.24
CA PRO A 98 17.38 -6.72 4.89
C PRO A 98 17.08 -5.83 3.69
N SER A 99 16.81 -4.54 3.95
CA SER A 99 16.35 -3.63 2.91
C SER A 99 17.47 -3.13 1.99
N ASN A 100 18.72 -3.50 2.27
CA ASN A 100 19.92 -3.01 1.56
C ASN A 100 19.94 -1.47 1.46
N GLY A 101 19.39 -0.77 2.45
CA GLY A 101 19.28 0.70 2.49
C GLY A 101 17.96 1.27 1.96
N LEU A 102 17.05 0.44 1.45
CA LEU A 102 15.73 0.86 1.00
C LEU A 102 14.76 1.03 2.17
N ILE A 103 13.86 1.99 2.06
CA ILE A 103 12.76 2.19 3.00
C ILE A 103 11.48 2.14 2.19
N ILE A 104 10.57 1.25 2.58
CA ILE A 104 9.27 1.10 1.92
C ILE A 104 8.22 1.74 2.80
N THR A 105 7.50 2.72 2.25
CA THR A 105 6.31 3.33 2.85
C THR A 105 5.15 3.16 1.88
N ILE A 106 4.10 2.46 2.29
CA ILE A 106 2.84 2.38 1.58
C ILE A 106 2.12 3.71 1.77
N ILE A 107 1.62 4.30 0.68
CA ILE A 107 0.89 5.56 0.62
C ILE A 107 -0.34 5.38 -0.27
N ASP A 108 -1.17 6.43 -0.34
CA ASP A 108 -2.39 6.49 -1.15
C ASP A 108 -3.40 5.41 -0.76
N TYR A 109 -4.29 5.78 0.17
CA TYR A 109 -5.32 4.90 0.70
C TYR A 109 -6.68 5.21 0.12
N THR A 110 -6.73 5.96 -0.98
CA THR A 110 -7.98 6.40 -1.63
C THR A 110 -8.88 5.20 -1.91
N LEU A 111 -8.33 4.12 -2.48
CA LEU A 111 -9.12 2.92 -2.79
C LEU A 111 -9.10 1.89 -1.67
N SER A 112 -8.49 2.17 -0.53
CA SER A 112 -8.38 1.15 0.52
C SER A 112 -9.73 0.83 1.17
N ARG A 113 -9.81 -0.37 1.78
CA ARG A 113 -10.92 -0.80 2.64
C ARG A 113 -10.43 -1.10 4.05
N LEU A 114 -11.19 -0.67 5.05
CA LEU A 114 -10.98 -0.98 6.47
C LEU A 114 -12.30 -1.17 7.21
N LEU A 115 -12.36 -2.15 8.11
CA LEU A 115 -13.42 -2.29 9.12
C LEU A 115 -12.89 -1.73 10.45
N ASP A 116 -13.52 -0.70 11.01
CA ASP A 116 -13.20 -0.15 12.32
C ASP A 116 -14.46 0.04 13.17
N ASN A 117 -14.48 -0.57 14.37
CA ASN A 117 -15.59 -0.51 15.32
C ASN A 117 -16.97 -0.82 14.70
N GLY A 118 -17.03 -1.81 13.80
CA GLY A 118 -18.27 -2.19 13.11
C GLY A 118 -18.64 -1.32 11.90
N CYS A 119 -17.88 -0.26 11.61
CA CYS A 119 -18.06 0.60 10.44
C CYS A 119 -17.06 0.23 9.33
N ILE A 120 -17.55 0.13 8.09
CA ILE A 120 -16.71 -0.14 6.91
C ILE A 120 -16.39 1.19 6.23
N PHE A 121 -15.10 1.50 6.11
CA PHE A 121 -14.57 2.65 5.38
C PHE A 121 -13.97 2.15 4.07
N TYR A 122 -14.49 2.64 2.95
CA TYR A 122 -14.07 2.23 1.61
C TYR A 122 -14.58 3.23 0.57
N ASN A 123 -14.00 3.17 -0.63
CA ASN A 123 -14.53 3.85 -1.79
C ASN A 123 -15.31 2.89 -2.68
N ASN A 124 -16.56 3.26 -3.00
CA ASN A 124 -17.38 2.46 -3.90
C ASN A 124 -17.00 2.73 -5.36
N LEU A 125 -16.57 1.69 -6.06
CA LEU A 125 -16.17 1.76 -7.47
C LEU A 125 -17.23 1.20 -8.42
N ALA A 126 -18.42 0.82 -7.92
CA ALA A 126 -19.43 0.09 -8.69
C ALA A 126 -19.78 0.74 -10.03
N ASP A 127 -19.88 2.08 -10.05
CA ASP A 127 -20.32 2.87 -11.20
C ASP A 127 -19.15 3.40 -12.05
N ASN A 128 -17.90 3.06 -11.72
CA ASN A 128 -16.73 3.62 -12.41
C ASN A 128 -16.32 2.78 -13.64
N GLU A 129 -17.15 2.74 -14.67
CA GLU A 129 -16.88 1.98 -15.90
C GLU A 129 -15.55 2.37 -16.57
N SER A 130 -15.18 3.66 -16.50
CA SER A 130 -13.94 4.16 -17.09
C SER A 130 -12.68 3.53 -16.50
N LEU A 131 -12.71 3.13 -15.22
CA LEU A 131 -11.60 2.44 -14.57
C LEU A 131 -11.43 1.02 -15.14
N PHE A 132 -12.54 0.32 -15.38
CA PHE A 132 -12.52 -1.10 -15.78
C PHE A 132 -12.37 -1.34 -17.27
N ASN A 133 -12.59 -0.32 -18.10
CA ASN A 133 -12.42 -0.41 -19.56
C ASN A 133 -10.99 -0.10 -20.03
N GLN A 134 -10.09 0.28 -19.12
CA GLN A 134 -8.70 0.57 -19.45
C GLN A 134 -7.90 -0.69 -19.77
N THR A 135 -6.88 -0.52 -20.61
CA THR A 135 -5.94 -1.56 -21.06
C THR A 135 -4.53 -0.97 -21.15
N GLY A 136 -3.52 -1.83 -21.35
CA GLY A 136 -2.13 -1.40 -21.58
C GLY A 136 -1.20 -1.52 -20.38
N ASP A 137 -1.72 -1.59 -19.16
CA ASP A 137 -0.94 -1.88 -17.95
C ASP A 137 -1.60 -3.00 -17.12
N TYR A 138 -0.80 -3.88 -16.53
CA TYR A 138 -1.24 -4.99 -15.68
C TYR A 138 -2.09 -4.53 -14.49
N GLN A 139 -1.96 -3.29 -14.02
CA GLN A 139 -2.81 -2.73 -12.96
C GLN A 139 -4.31 -2.80 -13.33
N PHE A 140 -4.66 -2.64 -14.61
CA PHE A 140 -6.07 -2.68 -15.03
C PHE A 140 -6.65 -4.09 -14.95
N GLU A 141 -5.81 -5.11 -15.13
CA GLU A 141 -6.21 -6.50 -14.93
C GLU A 141 -6.44 -6.82 -13.45
N VAL A 142 -5.68 -6.19 -12.53
CA VAL A 142 -5.95 -6.28 -11.09
C VAL A 142 -7.34 -5.74 -10.77
N TYR A 143 -7.68 -4.53 -11.22
CA TYR A 143 -9.00 -3.94 -10.97
C TYR A 143 -10.15 -4.77 -11.55
N LYS A 144 -10.01 -5.30 -12.78
CA LYS A 144 -11.00 -6.20 -13.38
C LYS A 144 -11.17 -7.49 -12.57
N THR A 145 -10.07 -8.07 -12.11
CA THR A 145 -10.07 -9.29 -11.28
C THR A 145 -10.76 -9.04 -9.95
N LEU A 146 -10.49 -7.90 -9.30
CA LEU A 146 -11.14 -7.50 -8.06
C LEU A 146 -12.65 -7.34 -8.24
N LYS A 147 -13.07 -6.60 -9.27
CA LYS A 147 -14.49 -6.41 -9.61
C LYS A 147 -15.21 -7.75 -9.77
N LEU A 148 -14.59 -8.71 -10.47
CA LEU A 148 -15.12 -10.05 -10.67
C LEU A 148 -15.27 -10.80 -9.34
N HIS A 149 -14.23 -10.86 -8.50
CA HIS A 149 -14.26 -11.62 -7.24
C HIS A 149 -15.20 -11.00 -6.19
N LEU A 150 -15.35 -9.68 -6.21
CA LEU A 150 -16.25 -8.96 -5.31
C LEU A 150 -17.70 -8.94 -5.83
N ASN A 151 -17.97 -9.45 -7.03
CA ASN A 151 -19.26 -9.28 -7.72
C ASN A 151 -19.70 -7.81 -7.78
N ASN A 152 -18.73 -6.89 -7.96
CA ASN A 152 -18.93 -5.43 -7.89
C ASN A 152 -19.41 -4.87 -6.53
N GLU A 153 -19.38 -5.67 -5.46
CA GLU A 153 -19.76 -5.27 -4.10
C GLU A 153 -18.52 -4.89 -3.26
N TRP A 154 -18.04 -3.65 -3.42
CA TRP A 154 -16.75 -3.18 -2.89
C TRP A 154 -16.67 -3.02 -1.37
N HIS A 155 -17.79 -3.14 -0.65
CA HIS A 155 -17.81 -3.16 0.81
C HIS A 155 -17.35 -4.51 1.38
N ASN A 156 -17.38 -5.58 0.57
CA ASN A 156 -16.98 -6.92 0.97
C ASN A 156 -15.48 -7.01 1.24
N CYS A 157 -15.13 -7.92 2.14
CA CYS A 157 -13.73 -8.22 2.45
C CYS A 157 -13.16 -9.23 1.45
N LEU A 158 -12.04 -8.90 0.81
CA LEU A 158 -11.33 -9.82 -0.08
C LEU A 158 -9.82 -9.77 0.20
N LEU A 159 -9.35 -10.57 1.16
CA LEU A 159 -7.94 -10.69 1.54
C LEU A 159 -6.98 -10.94 0.36
N TYR A 160 -7.50 -11.60 -0.67
CA TYR A 160 -6.80 -11.89 -1.90
C TYR A 160 -6.46 -10.63 -2.71
N SER A 161 -7.09 -9.48 -2.46
CA SER A 161 -6.75 -8.22 -3.16
C SER A 161 -5.30 -7.81 -2.92
N ASN A 162 -4.81 -7.96 -1.70
CA ASN A 162 -3.42 -7.67 -1.36
C ASN A 162 -2.46 -8.63 -2.08
N VAL A 163 -2.87 -9.88 -2.31
CA VAL A 163 -2.08 -10.84 -3.09
C VAL A 163 -1.99 -10.41 -4.55
N LEU A 164 -3.08 -9.92 -5.13
CA LEU A 164 -3.10 -9.39 -6.50
C LEU A 164 -2.17 -8.19 -6.65
N TRP A 165 -2.21 -7.24 -5.71
CA TRP A 165 -1.30 -6.07 -5.72
C TRP A 165 0.17 -6.44 -5.50
N LEU A 166 0.47 -7.38 -4.59
CA LEU A 166 1.84 -7.90 -4.43
C LEU A 166 2.32 -8.64 -5.68
N THR A 167 1.43 -9.36 -6.36
CA THR A 167 1.74 -10.03 -7.63
C THR A 167 2.04 -9.00 -8.72
N PHE A 168 1.25 -7.93 -8.81
CA PHE A 168 1.51 -6.79 -9.70
C PHE A 168 2.88 -6.17 -9.44
N LEU A 169 3.24 -5.91 -8.17
CA LEU A 169 4.57 -5.39 -7.83
C LEU A 169 5.68 -6.34 -8.26
N CYS A 170 5.51 -7.65 -8.10
CA CYS A 170 6.48 -8.63 -8.58
C CYS A 170 6.63 -8.59 -10.10
N VAL A 171 5.52 -8.50 -10.86
CA VAL A 171 5.55 -8.33 -12.32
C VAL A 171 6.37 -7.09 -12.69
N LYS A 172 6.06 -5.93 -12.09
CA LYS A 172 6.79 -4.69 -12.37
C LYS A 172 8.26 -4.78 -12.03
N LEU A 173 8.62 -5.36 -10.90
CA LEU A 173 10.02 -5.56 -10.52
C LEU A 173 10.77 -6.49 -11.49
N LEU A 174 10.11 -7.50 -12.04
CA LEU A 174 10.71 -8.39 -13.04
C LEU A 174 10.89 -7.73 -14.41
N GLU A 175 10.05 -6.73 -14.75
CA GLU A 175 10.11 -5.97 -16.00
C GLU A 175 11.16 -4.84 -16.00
N LEU A 176 11.69 -4.46 -14.83
CA LEU A 176 12.65 -3.36 -14.71
C LEU A 176 14.02 -3.68 -15.32
N GLU A 177 14.66 -2.65 -15.86
CA GLU A 177 16.08 -2.69 -16.21
C GLU A 177 16.96 -2.35 -15.00
N TYR A 178 17.93 -3.22 -14.71
CA TYR A 178 18.81 -3.09 -13.56
C TYR A 178 20.24 -2.75 -14.00
N SER A 179 20.95 -1.94 -13.21
CA SER A 179 22.30 -1.47 -13.56
C SER A 179 23.38 -2.57 -13.57
N ARG A 180 23.13 -3.74 -12.96
CA ARG A 180 24.10 -4.86 -12.85
C ARG A 180 23.44 -6.23 -13.09
N PRO A 181 22.89 -6.47 -14.30
CA PRO A 181 22.06 -7.64 -14.58
C PRO A 181 22.86 -8.95 -14.64
N SER A 182 24.18 -8.88 -14.88
CA SER A 182 25.05 -10.06 -14.91
C SER A 182 25.55 -10.53 -13.54
N SER A 183 25.26 -9.78 -12.47
CA SER A 183 25.78 -10.13 -11.14
C SER A 183 25.07 -11.36 -10.56
N LYS A 184 25.81 -12.23 -9.86
CA LYS A 184 25.23 -13.40 -9.17
C LYS A 184 24.11 -13.00 -8.21
N LYS A 185 24.29 -11.89 -7.47
CA LYS A 185 23.28 -11.36 -6.55
C LYS A 185 21.98 -11.01 -7.29
N HIS A 186 22.07 -10.37 -8.45
CA HIS A 186 20.91 -10.03 -9.27
C HIS A 186 20.18 -11.30 -9.78
N GLN A 187 20.92 -12.26 -10.33
CA GLN A 187 20.33 -13.52 -10.82
C GLN A 187 19.59 -14.28 -9.72
N VAL A 188 20.17 -14.38 -8.52
CA VAL A 188 19.52 -14.99 -7.35
C VAL A 188 18.28 -14.18 -6.93
N SER A 189 18.36 -12.85 -6.96
CA SER A 189 17.23 -11.99 -6.58
C SER A 189 16.05 -12.11 -7.54
N LEU A 190 16.29 -12.16 -8.86
CA LEU A 190 15.23 -12.39 -9.85
C LEU A 190 14.59 -13.76 -9.68
N LYS A 191 15.40 -14.82 -9.48
CA LYS A 191 14.86 -16.16 -9.19
C LYS A 191 14.00 -16.17 -7.93
N ASN A 192 14.41 -15.44 -6.88
CA ASN A 192 13.62 -15.31 -5.66
C ASN A 192 12.31 -14.56 -5.91
N LEU A 193 12.31 -13.52 -6.75
CA LEU A 193 11.09 -12.81 -7.16
C LEU A 193 10.13 -13.70 -7.96
N GLU A 194 10.64 -14.56 -8.86
CA GLU A 194 9.82 -15.52 -9.60
C GLU A 194 9.16 -16.54 -8.68
N ILE A 195 9.91 -17.09 -7.72
CA ILE A 195 9.36 -18.03 -6.73
C ILE A 195 8.35 -17.31 -5.81
N LEU A 196 8.63 -16.08 -5.39
CA LEU A 196 7.68 -15.29 -4.60
C LEU A 196 6.39 -15.05 -5.39
N GLN A 197 6.48 -14.67 -6.66
CA GLN A 197 5.33 -14.49 -7.53
C GLN A 197 4.51 -15.79 -7.67
N HIS A 198 5.18 -16.94 -7.80
CA HIS A 198 4.52 -18.24 -7.83
C HIS A 198 3.77 -18.53 -6.52
N ASN A 199 4.41 -18.30 -5.37
CA ASN A 199 3.81 -18.53 -4.05
C ASN A 199 2.62 -17.59 -3.79
N LEU A 200 2.72 -16.33 -4.21
CA LEU A 200 1.62 -15.37 -4.13
C LEU A 200 0.38 -15.90 -4.86
N LYS A 201 0.54 -16.42 -6.08
CA LYS A 201 -0.57 -16.99 -6.86
C LYS A 201 -1.27 -18.18 -6.18
N LEU A 202 -0.61 -18.85 -5.24
CA LEU A 202 -1.18 -19.97 -4.48
C LEU A 202 -1.80 -19.54 -3.14
N SER A 203 -1.53 -18.32 -2.70
CA SER A 203 -1.95 -17.81 -1.39
C SER A 203 -3.33 -17.14 -1.46
N LYS A 204 -4.14 -17.29 -0.41
CA LYS A 204 -5.44 -16.61 -0.29
C LYS A 204 -5.32 -15.23 0.36
N SER A 205 -4.20 -14.95 1.03
CA SER A 205 -3.93 -13.67 1.67
C SER A 205 -2.43 -13.34 1.68
N ALA A 206 -2.10 -12.05 1.87
CA ALA A 206 -0.71 -11.62 2.03
C ALA A 206 -0.05 -12.24 3.29
N VAL A 207 -0.84 -12.50 4.34
CA VAL A 207 -0.36 -13.14 5.57
C VAL A 207 0.02 -14.61 5.31
N GLU A 208 -0.83 -15.35 4.59
CA GLU A 208 -0.54 -16.74 4.20
C GLU A 208 0.74 -16.82 3.35
N CYS A 209 0.91 -15.88 2.41
CA CYS A 209 2.16 -15.81 1.66
C CYS A 209 3.37 -15.53 2.57
N LEU A 210 3.22 -14.64 3.56
CA LEU A 210 4.29 -14.33 4.52
C LEU A 210 4.69 -15.56 5.35
N THR A 211 3.73 -16.37 5.78
CA THR A 211 3.98 -17.54 6.64
C THR A 211 4.48 -18.75 5.87
N ASP A 212 4.02 -18.94 4.64
CA ASP A 212 4.23 -20.18 3.89
C ASP A 212 5.34 -20.04 2.82
N CYS A 213 5.79 -18.81 2.54
CA CYS A 213 6.87 -18.58 1.59
C CYS A 213 8.24 -18.88 2.20
N ASN A 214 8.81 -20.02 1.81
CA ASN A 214 10.13 -20.47 2.24
C ASN A 214 11.26 -19.45 1.98
N ILE A 215 11.13 -18.55 1.00
CA ILE A 215 12.12 -17.49 0.78
C ILE A 215 12.10 -16.48 1.93
N ILE A 216 10.90 -16.12 2.39
CA ILE A 216 10.74 -15.19 3.50
C ILE A 216 11.26 -15.87 4.77
N ALA A 217 10.94 -17.14 4.99
CA ALA A 217 11.52 -17.93 6.09
C ALA A 217 13.06 -17.96 6.04
N PHE A 218 13.66 -18.20 4.88
CA PHE A 218 15.12 -18.23 4.70
C PHE A 218 15.78 -16.85 4.95
N ILE A 219 15.19 -15.77 4.43
CA ILE A 219 15.66 -14.40 4.68
C ILE A 219 15.55 -14.04 6.18
N LEU A 220 14.49 -14.50 6.84
CA LEU A 220 14.32 -14.31 8.28
C LEU A 220 15.35 -15.12 9.07
N GLU A 221 15.64 -16.36 8.68
CA GLU A 221 16.68 -17.19 9.29
C GLU A 221 18.09 -16.60 9.13
N GLU A 222 18.44 -16.06 7.95
CA GLU A 222 19.71 -15.33 7.75
C GLU A 222 19.77 -14.07 8.63
N SER A 223 18.66 -13.35 8.80
CA SER A 223 18.59 -12.18 9.68
C SER A 223 18.69 -12.56 11.17
N GLN A 224 18.11 -13.69 11.58
CA GLN A 224 18.10 -14.20 12.95
C GLN A 224 19.42 -14.89 13.34
N ASN A 225 20.17 -15.47 12.41
CA ASN A 225 21.51 -15.99 12.69
C ASN A 225 22.52 -14.88 13.07
N SER A 226 22.15 -13.60 12.88
CA SER A 226 22.89 -12.45 13.41
C SER A 226 22.42 -11.97 14.80
N LYS A 227 21.27 -12.43 15.31
CA LYS A 227 20.73 -12.12 16.65
C LYS A 227 19.92 -13.29 17.21
N SER A 228 20.44 -13.93 18.26
CA SER A 228 19.98 -15.20 18.84
C SER A 228 18.45 -15.41 19.04
N LYS A 229 17.99 -16.57 18.56
CA LYS A 229 16.92 -17.49 19.01
C LYS A 229 15.77 -16.98 19.91
N MET A 230 14.52 -17.09 19.43
CA MET A 230 13.38 -17.76 20.11
C MET A 230 12.16 -17.86 19.16
N CYS A 231 11.74 -19.05 18.74
CA CYS A 231 10.82 -20.04 19.34
C CYS A 231 9.35 -19.92 18.86
N THR A 232 8.90 -21.04 18.31
CA THR A 232 7.70 -21.37 17.56
C THR A 232 6.47 -21.52 18.46
N LYS A 233 5.39 -20.76 18.15
CA LYS A 233 3.97 -21.18 18.24
C LYS A 233 3.06 -19.98 17.98
N VAL A 234 2.48 -19.88 16.78
CA VAL A 234 1.31 -19.02 16.51
C VAL A 234 0.35 -19.80 15.63
N LYS A 235 -0.60 -20.53 16.24
CA LYS A 235 -1.62 -21.30 15.51
C LYS A 235 -3.05 -21.09 16.01
N SER A 236 -3.30 -20.03 16.76
CA SER A 236 -4.63 -19.73 17.26
C SER A 236 -4.70 -18.24 17.59
N TYR A 237 -5.87 -17.63 17.40
CA TYR A 237 -6.22 -16.22 17.67
C TYR A 237 -5.99 -15.22 16.53
N TRP A 238 -6.76 -15.36 15.45
CA TRP A 238 -6.79 -14.42 14.32
C TRP A 238 -8.22 -14.08 13.84
N SER A 239 -9.19 -14.02 14.76
CA SER A 239 -10.57 -13.65 14.42
C SER A 239 -10.86 -12.14 14.52
N GLU A 240 -9.87 -11.30 14.86
CA GLU A 240 -10.05 -9.85 15.02
C GLU A 240 -8.91 -9.04 14.37
N ILE A 241 -8.60 -9.32 13.10
CA ILE A 241 -7.62 -8.52 12.35
C ILE A 241 -8.33 -7.40 11.60
N PHE A 242 -7.87 -6.18 11.81
CA PHE A 242 -8.12 -5.03 10.95
C PHE A 242 -7.42 -5.26 9.60
N GLU A 243 -8.13 -5.87 8.67
CA GLU A 243 -7.60 -6.24 7.37
C GLU A 243 -7.65 -5.04 6.41
N ILE A 244 -6.49 -4.42 6.20
CA ILE A 244 -6.32 -3.33 5.22
C ILE A 244 -6.17 -3.98 3.85
N HIS A 245 -7.03 -3.56 2.93
CA HIS A 245 -6.98 -3.99 1.55
C HIS A 245 -6.63 -2.78 0.71
N LEU A 246 -5.50 -2.84 0.01
CA LEU A 246 -5.37 -2.05 -1.22
C LEU A 246 -6.39 -2.67 -2.17
N ILE A 247 -7.41 -1.89 -2.55
CA ILE A 247 -8.26 -2.21 -3.70
C ILE A 247 -7.62 -1.58 -4.91
#